data_AF-T2S9K7-F1
#
_entry.id   AF-T2S9K7-F1
#
_cell.length_a   1.000
_cell.length_b   1.000
_cell.length_c   1.000
_cell.angle_alpha   90.00
_cell.angle_beta   90.00
_cell.angle_gamma   90.00
#
_symmetry.space_group_name_H-M   'P 1'
#
loop_
_entity.id
_entity.type
_entity.pdbx_description
1 polymer ?
#
loop_
_entity_poly.entity_id
_entity_poly.type
_entity_poly.pdbx_seq_one_letter_code
_entity_poly.pdbx_strand_id
1 'polypeptide(L)'
;MTNDKILRAKSVNEKLDKVKRALWVHLGEYSVLPDGDIILYQTNKDNIKILAVLSVKNSFRERFTETPYWKLKLLQSPITSHIKVFMITPDNDDEISFKDKPKKPGSLWSMN
;
A
#
# COMPACT_ATOMS: atom_id res chain seq x y z
N MET A 1 -27.80 -15.14 -2.97
CA MET A 1 -27.87 -15.16 -1.50
C MET A 1 -26.70 -15.97 -0.99
N THR A 2 -25.71 -15.33 -0.37
CA THR A 2 -24.52 -16.00 0.14
C THR A 2 -24.85 -16.63 1.48
N ASN A 3 -24.58 -17.93 1.66
CA ASN A 3 -24.96 -18.67 2.87
C ASN A 3 -23.92 -18.45 3.98
N ASP A 4 -24.33 -17.91 5.13
CA ASP A 4 -23.49 -17.64 6.32
C ASP A 4 -22.71 -18.87 6.81
N LYS A 5 -23.13 -20.08 6.43
CA LYS A 5 -22.39 -21.33 6.70
C LYS A 5 -21.00 -21.36 6.02
N ILE A 6 -20.81 -20.65 4.91
CA ILE A 6 -19.58 -20.59 4.12
C ILE A 6 -18.66 -19.44 4.59
N LEU A 7 -19.25 -18.35 5.09
CA LEU A 7 -18.55 -17.15 5.55
C LEU A 7 -18.40 -17.11 7.07
N ARG A 8 -17.97 -18.21 7.71
CA ARG A 8 -17.61 -18.13 9.13
C ARG A 8 -16.40 -17.21 9.27
N ALA A 9 -16.63 -16.01 9.79
CA ALA A 9 -15.56 -15.10 10.17
C ALA A 9 -14.63 -15.84 11.12
N LYS A 10 -13.39 -16.09 10.68
CA LYS A 10 -12.35 -16.60 11.56
C LYS A 10 -12.18 -15.56 12.66
N SER A 11 -12.42 -15.95 13.91
CA SER A 11 -12.20 -15.07 15.07
C SER A 11 -10.75 -14.57 15.03
N VAL A 12 -10.61 -13.28 14.74
CA VAL A 12 -9.33 -12.57 14.81
C VAL A 12 -9.32 -11.88 16.16
N ASN A 13 -8.19 -11.93 16.88
CA ASN A 13 -8.05 -11.23 18.16
C ASN A 13 -8.41 -9.74 18.01
N GLU A 14 -9.11 -9.18 18.99
CA GLU A 14 -9.58 -7.79 19.04
C GLU A 14 -8.52 -6.77 18.58
N LYS A 15 -7.26 -6.94 19.00
CA LYS A 15 -6.16 -6.06 18.61
C LYS A 15 -5.96 -6.03 17.09
N LEU A 16 -5.94 -7.20 16.46
CA LEU A 16 -5.76 -7.32 15.02
C LEU A 16 -6.99 -6.84 14.24
N ASP A 17 -8.20 -7.01 14.80
CA ASP A 17 -9.41 -6.42 14.21
C ASP A 17 -9.36 -4.89 14.20
N LYS A 18 -8.92 -4.28 15.31
CA LYS A 18 -8.68 -2.83 15.38
C LYS A 18 -7.62 -2.37 14.37
N VAL A 19 -6.52 -3.12 14.18
CA VAL A 19 -5.52 -2.80 13.14
C VAL A 19 -6.14 -2.81 11.76
N LYS A 20 -6.92 -3.84 11.42
CA LYS A 20 -7.59 -3.93 10.11
C LYS A 20 -8.53 -2.75 9.87
N ARG A 21 -9.35 -2.39 10.86
CA ARG A 21 -10.28 -1.26 10.75
C ARG A 21 -9.57 0.09 10.61
N ALA A 22 -8.43 0.27 11.28
CA ALA A 22 -7.61 1.47 11.14
C ALA A 22 -6.97 1.64 9.75
N LEU A 23 -6.97 0.57 8.93
CA LEU A 23 -6.42 0.56 7.58
C LEU A 23 -7.51 0.63 6.48
N TRP A 24 -8.80 0.63 6.85
CA TRP A 24 -9.86 0.60 5.84
C TRP A 24 -9.87 1.85 4.96
N VAL A 25 -10.08 1.60 3.68
CA VAL A 25 -10.36 2.61 2.67
C VAL A 25 -11.80 2.43 2.22
N HIS A 26 -12.58 3.50 2.31
CA HIS A 26 -13.95 3.52 1.80
C HIS A 26 -13.94 3.88 0.32
N LEU A 27 -14.56 3.03 -0.51
CA LEU A 27 -14.73 3.19 -1.95
C LEU A 27 -16.23 3.11 -2.27
N GLY A 28 -16.91 4.26 -2.19
CA GLY A 28 -18.37 4.31 -2.31
C GLY A 28 -19.02 3.48 -1.19
N GLU A 29 -19.78 2.45 -1.57
CA GLU A 29 -20.45 1.53 -0.64
C GLU A 29 -19.54 0.42 -0.12
N TYR A 30 -18.34 0.28 -0.67
CA TYR A 30 -17.40 -0.78 -0.31
C TYR A 30 -16.34 -0.29 0.67
N SER A 31 -15.89 -1.19 1.54
CA SER A 31 -14.70 -0.97 2.37
C SER A 31 -13.67 -2.03 2.02
N VAL A 32 -12.50 -1.58 1.60
CA VAL A 32 -11.40 -2.44 1.15
C VAL A 32 -10.16 -2.22 1.99
N LEU A 33 -9.36 -3.27 2.11
CA LEU A 33 -8.03 -3.17 2.68
C LEU A 33 -7.04 -2.89 1.54
N PRO A 34 -6.07 -1.98 1.76
CA PRO A 34 -4.94 -1.81 0.86
C PRO A 34 -4.17 -3.12 0.67
N ASP A 35 -3.61 -3.30 -0.52
CA ASP A 35 -2.63 -4.36 -0.77
C ASP A 35 -1.34 -4.04 -0.01
N GLY A 36 -0.87 -5.01 0.77
CA GLY A 36 0.28 -4.85 1.65
C GLY A 36 0.58 -6.13 2.41
N ASP A 37 1.85 -6.48 2.47
CA ASP A 37 2.34 -7.72 3.09
C ASP A 37 2.62 -7.52 4.58
N ILE A 38 3.18 -6.36 4.93
CA ILE A 38 3.59 -6.05 6.31
C ILE A 38 3.02 -4.68 6.72
N ILE A 39 2.41 -4.64 7.90
CA ILE A 39 1.86 -3.43 8.50
C ILE A 39 2.67 -3.06 9.73
N LEU A 40 3.25 -1.86 9.73
CA LEU A 40 3.89 -1.27 10.90
C LEU A 40 2.86 -0.41 11.62
N TYR A 41 2.59 -0.72 12.87
CA TYR A 41 1.66 0.02 13.71
C TYR A 41 2.20 0.18 15.13
N GLN A 42 1.78 1.26 15.78
CA GLN A 42 2.02 1.49 17.19
C GLN A 42 0.73 1.27 17.96
N THR A 43 0.87 0.71 19.16
CA THR A 43 -0.21 0.59 20.13
C THR A 43 0.13 1.44 21.35
N ASN A 44 -0.79 2.30 21.76
CA ASN A 44 -0.70 3.03 23.03
C ASN A 44 -2.03 2.87 23.77
N LYS A 45 -2.01 2.07 24.85
CA LYS A 45 -3.21 1.61 25.55
C LYS A 45 -4.19 1.00 24.53
N ASP A 46 -5.33 1.67 24.30
CA ASP A 46 -6.41 1.23 23.41
C ASP A 46 -6.35 1.84 22.01
N ASN A 47 -5.41 2.76 21.75
CA ASN A 47 -5.27 3.42 20.46
C ASN A 47 -4.28 2.67 19.56
N ILE A 48 -4.70 2.44 18.32
CA ILE A 48 -3.87 1.89 17.26
C ILE A 48 -3.58 3.01 16.26
N LYS A 49 -2.30 3.21 15.97
CA LYS A 49 -1.85 4.14 14.93
C LYS A 49 -1.05 3.37 13.89
N ILE A 50 -1.54 3.34 12.65
CA ILE A 50 -0.79 2.77 11.54
C ILE A 50 0.32 3.75 11.15
N LEU A 51 1.54 3.24 11.06
CA LEU A 51 2.71 4.04 10.68
C LEU A 51 3.02 3.84 9.19
N ALA A 52 3.03 2.59 8.75
CA ALA A 52 3.36 2.26 7.36
C ALA A 52 2.73 0.95 6.87
N VAL A 53 2.50 0.89 5.56
CA VAL A 53 2.21 -0.32 4.78
C VAL A 53 3.44 -0.62 3.93
N LEU A 54 3.91 -1.86 3.97
CA LEU A 54 5.03 -2.37 3.19
C LEU A 54 4.47 -3.42 2.24
N SER A 55 4.59 -3.16 0.94
CA SER A 55 4.22 -4.07 -0.13
C SER A 55 5.50 -4.65 -0.74
N VAL A 56 5.72 -5.94 -0.56
CA VAL A 56 6.91 -6.68 -1.00
C VAL A 56 6.61 -7.31 -2.35
N LYS A 57 7.34 -6.91 -3.38
CA LYS A 57 7.17 -7.41 -4.75
C LYS A 57 8.47 -8.01 -5.25
N ASN A 58 8.39 -9.07 -6.05
CA ASN A 58 9.58 -9.73 -6.62
C ASN A 58 10.25 -8.91 -7.74
N SER A 59 9.49 -8.04 -8.40
CA SER A 59 9.96 -7.13 -9.44
C SER A 59 9.01 -5.94 -9.58
N PHE A 60 9.45 -4.90 -10.30
CA PHE A 60 8.66 -3.71 -10.62
C PHE A 60 7.60 -3.92 -11.71
N ARG A 61 7.76 -4.97 -12.53
CA ARG A 61 6.92 -5.22 -13.72
C ARG A 61 5.42 -5.24 -13.38
N GLU A 62 4.62 -4.59 -14.23
CA GLU A 62 3.15 -4.34 -14.21
C GLU A 62 2.49 -3.87 -12.88
N ARG A 63 3.20 -3.94 -11.75
CA ARG A 63 2.73 -3.61 -10.40
C ARG A 63 3.02 -2.17 -10.02
N PHE A 64 3.58 -1.40 -10.96
CA PHE A 64 3.91 0.02 -10.82
C PHE A 64 2.72 0.85 -10.31
N THR A 65 1.49 0.45 -10.59
CA THR A 65 0.30 1.21 -10.22
C THR A 65 -0.32 0.80 -8.89
N GLU A 66 -0.10 -0.42 -8.40
CA GLU A 66 -0.83 -0.95 -7.25
C GLU A 66 -0.42 -0.25 -5.94
N THR A 67 0.88 -0.22 -5.63
CA THR A 67 1.37 0.43 -4.41
C THR A 67 1.11 1.95 -4.42
N PRO A 68 1.38 2.69 -5.52
CA PRO A 68 1.02 4.10 -5.60
C PRO A 68 -0.49 4.36 -5.55
N TYR A 69 -1.30 3.49 -6.14
CA TYR A 69 -2.77 3.59 -6.07
C TYR A 69 -3.23 3.57 -4.61
N TRP A 70 -2.75 2.62 -3.81
CA TRP A 70 -3.10 2.56 -2.38
C TRP A 70 -2.59 3.76 -1.60
N LYS A 71 -1.39 4.27 -1.92
CA LYS A 71 -0.91 5.52 -1.34
C LYS A 71 -1.86 6.68 -1.63
N LEU A 72 -2.31 6.83 -2.87
CA LEU A 72 -3.26 7.87 -3.27
C LEU A 72 -4.61 7.71 -2.54
N LYS A 73 -5.10 6.47 -2.39
CA LYS A 73 -6.35 6.20 -1.68
C LYS A 73 -6.27 6.51 -0.19
N LEU A 74 -5.17 6.16 0.47
CA LEU A 74 -4.96 6.51 1.87
C LEU A 74 -4.80 8.02 2.07
N LEU A 75 -4.22 8.73 1.10
CA LEU A 75 -4.09 10.19 1.15
C LEU A 75 -5.43 10.93 1.06
N GLN A 76 -6.48 10.32 0.50
CA GLN A 76 -7.79 10.97 0.31
C GLN A 76 -8.56 11.19 1.62
N SER A 77 -8.20 10.53 2.71
CA SER A 77 -8.86 10.68 4.01
C SER A 77 -7.90 11.28 5.04
N PRO A 78 -8.32 12.31 5.82
CA PRO A 78 -7.49 12.86 6.89
C PRO A 78 -7.17 11.83 7.98
N ILE A 79 -7.99 10.77 8.10
CA ILE A 79 -7.79 9.70 9.09
C ILE A 79 -6.60 8.83 8.70
N THR A 80 -6.40 8.53 7.41
CA THR A 80 -5.39 7.59 6.93
C THR A 80 -4.24 8.25 6.16
N SER A 81 -4.31 9.56 5.88
CA SER A 81 -3.32 10.29 5.07
C SER A 81 -1.90 10.26 5.63
N HIS A 82 -1.77 10.13 6.96
CA HIS A 82 -0.50 10.05 7.66
C HIS A 82 0.26 8.73 7.42
N ILE A 83 -0.40 7.71 6.88
CA ILE A 83 0.17 6.38 6.66
C ILE A 83 1.18 6.44 5.51
N LYS A 84 2.41 5.97 5.78
CA LYS A 84 3.44 5.83 4.76
C LYS A 84 3.21 4.53 3.99
N VAL A 85 3.50 4.52 2.70
CA VAL A 85 3.39 3.31 1.88
C VAL A 85 4.73 3.12 1.20
N PHE A 86 5.30 1.93 1.35
CA PHE A 86 6.58 1.56 0.77
C PHE A 86 6.39 0.35 -0.15
N MET A 87 6.98 0.43 -1.33
CA MET A 87 7.23 -0.74 -2.15
C MET A 87 8.63 -1.23 -1.85
N ILE A 88 8.77 -2.51 -1.54
CA ILE A 88 10.04 -3.18 -1.27
C ILE A 88 10.20 -4.23 -2.33
N THR A 89 11.33 -4.22 -3.03
CA THR A 89 11.59 -5.19 -4.08
C THR A 89 13.08 -5.39 -4.24
N PRO A 90 13.54 -6.63 -4.49
CA PRO A 90 14.90 -6.85 -4.95
C PRO A 90 15.03 -6.21 -6.33
N ASP A 91 16.08 -5.42 -6.53
CA ASP A 91 16.36 -4.72 -7.79
C ASP A 91 16.90 -5.70 -8.87
N ASN A 92 16.11 -6.73 -9.16
CA ASN A 92 16.50 -7.83 -10.05
C ASN A 92 16.56 -7.40 -11.51
N ASP A 93 15.87 -6.31 -11.86
CA ASP A 93 15.71 -5.81 -13.23
C ASP A 93 16.48 -4.49 -13.46
N ASP A 94 17.38 -4.10 -12.54
CA ASP A 94 18.16 -2.82 -12.56
C ASP A 94 17.27 -1.56 -12.76
N GLU A 95 16.03 -1.60 -12.27
CA GLU A 95 15.04 -0.53 -12.45
C GLU A 95 15.18 0.60 -11.40
N ILE A 96 15.80 0.33 -10.24
CA ILE A 96 16.00 1.34 -9.18
C ILE A 96 17.42 1.90 -9.21
N SER A 97 18.41 1.04 -9.42
CA SER A 97 19.83 1.40 -9.35
C SER A 97 20.28 2.12 -10.61
N PHE A 98 19.97 3.41 -10.73
CA PHE A 98 20.58 4.27 -11.76
C PHE A 98 22.07 4.43 -11.48
N LYS A 99 22.93 3.59 -12.10
CA LYS A 99 24.39 3.78 -12.08
C LYS A 99 24.81 5.06 -12.78
N ASP A 100 24.01 5.53 -13.75
CA ASP A 100 24.24 6.76 -14.49
C ASP A 100 23.23 7.84 -14.14
N LYS A 101 23.68 9.10 -14.07
CA LYS A 101 22.81 10.27 -13.86
C LYS A 101 21.63 10.22 -14.83
N PRO A 102 20.38 10.46 -14.40
CA PRO A 102 19.24 10.46 -15.31
C PRO A 102 19.49 11.45 -16.44
N LYS A 103 19.46 10.95 -17.69
CA LYS A 103 19.56 11.83 -18.87
C LYS A 103 18.38 12.79 -18.81
N LYS A 104 18.67 14.09 -18.74
CA LYS A 104 17.64 15.15 -18.75
C LYS A 104 16.67 14.90 -19.92
N PRO A 105 15.36 14.79 -19.69
CA PRO A 105 14.40 14.72 -20.78
C PRO A 105 14.38 16.09 -21.46
N GLY A 106 15.03 16.19 -22.62
CA GLY A 106 15.15 17.47 -23.34
C GLY A 106 16.23 17.52 -24.43
N SER A 107 17.16 16.56 -24.50
CA SER A 107 18.24 16.61 -25.50
C SER A 107 17.97 15.83 -26.80
N LEU A 108 16.71 15.47 -27.10
CA LEU A 108 16.33 14.70 -28.29
C LEU A 108 15.49 15.50 -29.32
N TRP A 109 15.42 16.83 -29.18
CA TRP A 109 14.66 17.72 -30.08
C TRP A 109 15.52 18.74 -30.83
N SER A 110 16.77 18.41 -31.13
CA SER A 110 17.55 19.12 -32.15
C SER A 110 17.65 18.22 -33.37
N MET A 111 16.61 18.26 -34.20
CA MET A 111 16.61 17.72 -35.56
C MET A 111 17.37 18.70 -36.45
N ASN A 112 18.43 18.21 -37.12
CA ASN A 112 18.87 18.71 -38.41
C ASN A 112 18.09 17.96 -39.51
#